data_AF-A0A959EF40-F1
#
_entry.id   AF-A0A959EF40-F1
#
_cell.length_a   1.000
_cell.length_b   1.000
_cell.length_c   1.000
_cell.angle_alpha   90.00
_cell.angle_beta   90.00
_cell.angle_gamma   90.00
#
_symmetry.space_group_name_H-M   'P 1'
#
loop_
_entity.id
_entity.type
_entity.pdbx_description
1 polymer ?
#
loop_
_entity_poly.entity_id
_entity_poly.type
_entity_poly.pdbx_seq_one_letter_code
_entity_poly.pdbx_strand_id
1 'polypeptide(L)'
;MPVQPTYPGVYVQEEPSGVRTITGVSTSTAVFIGRAKQGPLNEPLLCLSYPDFERTFSSVYADSDLARAVRLFFLNGGTKCYVMRIANGAGAAEVTLKNEAGTEEVLNVKAKSAGIIGNLIRLAVSYDGLQPESTFNLEVFRWKKNSQGQWVKKDMEIWKSLNMDPNHPRYAVHYINQQSKVIYLTNIVTSTPVDGYSRSGRPVAGLSDLLSLIDNDYSRFRISVDGGAFEEVDLYGVTDLNDIQSRINTLLPTGSVTVSLKTGPSSTQYLQISSTGGDVCIEPAADKDLSRTLMLGTAQGGIEVSRFAYQRPAPNGIVFQMDKLNDFAALAQNDFDTITINGVEINLNKLNTTGTPADPMYADGYLPSPNVTGNNDGIREKWNIIAEAINDKRIDQSDFKWTAKVWGSRLALIPGADGDNEIGTLETSGGGGTDLKSYFLFNVRYYSLGTTGTGSYQANGANGKDGDAPKQKEYKDAFEILRKEVDLFNLLILPRDEDHKLEERNSLWGPASIFCQEERAFLLMDAPETWDAVQKATNPSDGVNSLRPGLVKDHSAVFHPRLIIR
;
A
#
# COMPACT_ATOMS: atom_id res chain seq x y z
N MET A 1 36.27 -26.74 -39.34
CA MET A 1 36.39 -26.67 -40.82
C MET A 1 36.56 -28.09 -41.33
N PRO A 2 35.80 -28.55 -42.33
CA PRO A 2 35.96 -29.90 -42.83
C PRO A 2 37.30 -30.05 -43.54
N VAL A 3 38.01 -31.15 -43.26
CA VAL A 3 39.31 -31.46 -43.88
C VAL A 3 39.05 -32.10 -45.25
N GLN A 4 39.66 -31.58 -46.31
CA GLN A 4 39.49 -32.10 -47.67
C GLN A 4 40.60 -33.13 -47.96
N PRO A 5 40.28 -34.44 -48.12
CA PRO A 5 41.31 -35.46 -48.26
C PRO A 5 41.88 -35.51 -49.70
N THR A 6 43.21 -35.63 -49.83
CA THR A 6 43.94 -35.63 -51.12
C THR A 6 44.27 -37.03 -51.64
N TYR A 7 43.84 -38.11 -50.99
CA TYR A 7 44.01 -39.49 -51.46
C TYR A 7 43.00 -40.45 -50.79
N PRO A 8 42.73 -41.63 -51.37
CA PRO A 8 41.76 -42.58 -50.82
C PRO A 8 42.25 -43.18 -49.49
N GLY A 9 41.43 -43.08 -48.43
CA GLY A 9 41.68 -43.62 -47.09
C GLY A 9 40.46 -43.46 -46.19
N VAL A 10 40.44 -44.13 -45.03
CA VAL A 10 39.38 -43.97 -44.02
C VAL A 10 39.75 -42.81 -43.10
N TYR A 11 38.97 -41.73 -43.12
CA TYR A 11 39.15 -40.57 -42.26
C TYR A 11 38.04 -40.55 -41.21
N VAL A 12 38.43 -40.61 -39.93
CA VAL A 12 37.50 -40.50 -38.81
C VAL A 12 37.46 -39.04 -38.37
N GLN A 13 36.29 -38.43 -38.46
CA GLN A 13 36.00 -37.13 -37.85
C GLN A 13 35.20 -37.38 -36.58
N GLU A 14 35.81 -37.15 -35.41
CA GLU A 14 35.08 -37.11 -34.15
C GLU A 14 34.38 -35.75 -34.04
N GLU A 15 33.07 -35.73 -34.29
CA GLU A 15 32.21 -34.66 -33.81
C GLU A 15 32.28 -34.66 -32.28
N PRO A 16 32.58 -33.52 -31.60
CA PRO A 16 32.47 -33.45 -30.16
C PRO A 16 31.02 -33.78 -29.81
N SER A 17 30.82 -34.95 -29.19
CA SER A 17 29.53 -35.26 -28.60
C SER A 17 29.26 -34.15 -27.59
N GLY A 18 28.27 -33.31 -27.87
CA GLY A 18 27.62 -32.45 -26.89
C GLY A 18 26.90 -33.33 -25.89
N VAL A 19 27.66 -34.11 -25.11
CA VAL A 19 27.15 -34.81 -23.95
C VAL A 19 26.72 -33.69 -23.02
N ARG A 20 25.42 -33.38 -23.03
CA ARG A 20 24.82 -32.77 -21.85
C ARG A 20 25.10 -33.76 -20.74
N THR A 21 26.08 -33.45 -19.90
CA THR A 21 26.33 -34.23 -18.69
C THR A 21 24.98 -34.38 -18.01
N ILE A 22 24.51 -35.61 -17.83
CA ILE A 22 23.31 -35.87 -17.04
C ILE A 22 23.70 -35.41 -15.64
N THR A 23 23.30 -34.19 -15.26
CA THR A 23 23.49 -33.71 -13.90
C THR A 23 22.79 -34.71 -12.99
N GLY A 24 23.53 -35.27 -12.04
CA GLY A 24 22.98 -36.18 -11.04
C GLY A 24 21.73 -35.55 -10.43
N VAL A 25 20.59 -36.17 -10.69
CA VAL A 25 19.31 -35.71 -10.18
C VAL A 25 19.38 -35.76 -8.66
N SER A 26 19.01 -34.66 -7.98
CA SER A 26 19.06 -34.58 -6.52
C SER A 26 18.19 -35.69 -5.93
N THR A 27 18.82 -36.64 -5.24
CA THR A 27 18.20 -37.88 -4.77
C THR A 27 17.35 -37.70 -3.51
N SER A 28 17.26 -36.49 -2.94
CA SER A 28 16.62 -36.23 -1.64
C SER A 28 15.66 -35.03 -1.62
N THR A 29 15.06 -34.65 -2.74
CA THR A 29 14.08 -33.56 -2.76
C THR A 29 12.75 -34.01 -2.15
N ALA A 30 12.36 -33.46 -1.00
CA ALA A 30 11.10 -33.77 -0.34
C ALA A 30 10.03 -32.70 -0.57
N VAL A 31 8.77 -33.09 -0.55
CA VAL A 31 7.61 -32.18 -0.52
C VAL A 31 6.84 -32.43 0.78
N PHE A 32 6.53 -31.35 1.49
CA PHE A 32 5.67 -31.36 2.66
C PHE A 32 4.40 -30.58 2.37
N ILE A 33 3.24 -31.19 2.60
CA ILE A 33 1.94 -30.54 2.46
C ILE A 33 1.22 -30.59 3.81
N GLY A 34 0.96 -29.42 4.40
CA GLY A 34 0.28 -29.35 5.69
C GLY A 34 -0.12 -27.94 6.09
N ARG A 35 -0.70 -27.80 7.28
CA ARG A 35 -1.09 -26.50 7.81
C ARG A 35 0.10 -25.78 8.46
N ALA A 36 0.13 -24.46 8.32
CA ALA A 36 1.14 -23.61 8.95
C ALA A 36 0.46 -22.34 9.51
N LYS A 37 1.15 -21.68 10.44
CA LYS A 37 0.66 -20.44 11.06
C LYS A 37 0.64 -19.25 10.10
N GLN A 38 1.60 -19.19 9.20
CA GLN A 38 1.77 -18.09 8.24
C GLN A 38 2.37 -18.61 6.94
N GLY A 39 2.47 -17.74 5.94
CA GLY A 39 3.05 -18.05 4.64
C GLY A 39 1.98 -18.16 3.54
N PRO A 40 2.38 -18.12 2.26
CA PRO A 40 1.46 -18.24 1.13
C PRO A 40 0.64 -19.53 1.19
N LEU A 41 -0.63 -19.44 0.86
CA LEU A 41 -1.56 -20.58 0.86
C LEU A 41 -1.62 -21.15 -0.56
N ASN A 42 -1.53 -22.48 -0.68
CA ASN A 42 -1.57 -23.21 -1.95
C ASN A 42 -0.42 -22.84 -2.93
N GLU A 43 0.71 -22.37 -2.42
CA GLU A 43 1.90 -22.10 -3.22
C GLU A 43 3.07 -22.94 -2.66
N PRO A 44 3.74 -23.78 -3.47
CA PRO A 44 4.89 -24.56 -3.06
C PRO A 44 6.14 -23.66 -2.99
N LEU A 45 6.72 -23.53 -1.81
CA LEU A 45 7.94 -22.76 -1.61
C LEU A 45 9.15 -23.64 -1.34
N LEU A 46 10.24 -23.38 -2.07
CA LEU A 46 11.52 -24.05 -1.88
C LEU A 46 12.21 -23.56 -0.60
N CYS A 47 12.50 -24.49 0.29
CA CYS A 47 13.31 -24.29 1.49
C CYS A 47 14.62 -25.08 1.35
N LEU A 48 15.76 -24.38 1.48
CA LEU A 48 17.10 -24.98 1.41
C LEU A 48 17.66 -25.28 2.81
N SER A 49 16.99 -24.79 3.85
CA SER A 49 17.37 -25.00 5.24
C SER A 49 16.15 -24.90 6.15
N TYR A 50 16.24 -25.42 7.37
CA TYR A 50 15.18 -25.26 8.37
C TYR A 50 14.93 -23.78 8.75
N PRO A 51 15.96 -22.92 8.94
CA PRO A 51 15.73 -21.49 9.13
C PRO A 51 14.97 -20.79 7.99
N ASP A 52 15.13 -21.23 6.73
CA ASP A 52 14.34 -20.69 5.61
C ASP A 52 12.85 -21.01 5.76
N PHE A 53 12.54 -22.24 6.20
CA PHE A 53 11.18 -22.64 6.55
C PHE A 53 10.63 -21.80 7.71
N GLU A 54 11.39 -21.66 8.82
CA GLU A 54 10.92 -20.92 9.99
C GLU A 54 10.59 -19.46 9.68
N ARG A 55 11.40 -18.82 8.83
CA ARG A 55 11.16 -17.44 8.38
C ARG A 55 9.82 -17.29 7.66
N THR A 56 9.42 -18.30 6.89
CA THR A 56 8.28 -18.24 5.99
C THR A 56 7.00 -18.76 6.66
N PHE A 57 7.06 -19.92 7.30
CA PHE A 57 5.90 -20.67 7.79
C PHE A 57 5.76 -20.66 9.32
N SER A 58 6.79 -20.18 10.04
CA SER A 58 6.95 -20.27 11.49
C SER A 58 7.24 -21.69 11.99
N SER A 59 8.08 -21.80 13.03
CA SER A 59 8.30 -23.05 13.75
C SER A 59 7.27 -23.36 14.82
N VAL A 60 6.39 -22.40 15.14
CA VAL A 60 5.45 -22.52 16.26
C VAL A 60 4.03 -22.51 15.71
N TYR A 61 3.48 -23.71 15.55
CA TYR A 61 2.07 -23.93 15.28
C TYR A 61 1.64 -25.23 15.97
N ALA A 62 0.76 -25.13 16.96
CA ALA A 62 0.35 -26.29 17.76
C ALA A 62 -0.48 -27.27 16.92
N ASP A 63 -1.34 -26.72 16.07
CA ASP A 63 -2.36 -27.50 15.36
C ASP A 63 -1.81 -28.30 14.16
N SER A 64 -0.49 -28.31 13.91
CA SER A 64 0.15 -29.09 12.83
C SER A 64 1.56 -29.56 13.15
N ASP A 65 1.85 -30.80 12.75
CA ASP A 65 3.18 -31.41 12.80
C ASP A 65 4.11 -30.98 11.66
N LEU A 66 3.66 -30.10 10.75
CA LEU A 66 4.44 -29.68 9.59
C LEU A 66 5.84 -29.16 9.96
N ALA A 67 5.94 -28.23 10.91
CA ALA A 67 7.22 -27.68 11.34
C ALA A 67 8.14 -28.75 11.92
N ARG A 68 7.58 -29.70 12.68
CA ARG A 68 8.31 -30.82 13.27
C ARG A 68 8.85 -31.77 12.19
N ALA A 69 8.03 -32.11 11.19
CA ALA A 69 8.41 -32.98 10.09
C ALA A 69 9.55 -32.38 9.24
N VAL A 70 9.44 -31.08 8.90
CA VAL A 70 10.48 -30.36 8.16
C VAL A 70 11.78 -30.28 8.97
N ARG A 71 11.69 -30.01 10.29
CA ARG A 71 12.87 -29.99 11.17
C ARG A 71 13.59 -31.33 11.18
N LEU A 72 12.86 -32.43 11.33
CA LEU A 72 13.43 -33.78 11.36
C LEU A 72 14.09 -34.12 10.02
N PHE A 73 13.50 -33.72 8.89
CA PHE A 73 14.09 -33.93 7.57
C PHE A 73 15.48 -33.28 7.45
N PHE A 74 15.61 -32.00 7.81
CA PHE A 74 16.91 -31.32 7.77
C PHE A 74 17.91 -31.90 8.78
N LEU A 75 17.47 -32.30 9.98
CA LEU A 75 18.33 -32.96 10.97
C LEU A 75 18.85 -34.33 10.51
N ASN A 76 18.09 -35.04 9.66
CA ASN A 76 18.49 -36.32 9.08
C ASN A 76 19.28 -36.18 7.76
N GLY A 77 19.78 -34.98 7.44
CA GLY A 77 20.64 -34.74 6.28
C GLY A 77 19.90 -34.39 4.99
N GLY A 78 18.61 -34.09 5.05
CA GLY A 78 17.88 -33.47 3.94
C GLY A 78 18.47 -32.10 3.58
N THR A 79 18.62 -31.81 2.29
CA THR A 79 19.30 -30.59 1.81
C THR A 79 18.36 -29.60 1.13
N LYS A 80 17.20 -30.05 0.64
CA LYS A 80 16.18 -29.19 0.06
C LYS A 80 14.80 -29.83 0.15
N CYS A 81 13.78 -29.03 0.42
CA CYS A 81 12.39 -29.45 0.34
C CYS A 81 11.49 -28.34 -0.20
N TYR A 82 10.36 -28.72 -0.78
CA TYR A 82 9.25 -27.83 -1.03
C TYR A 82 8.24 -27.96 0.11
N VAL A 83 7.68 -26.83 0.54
CA VAL A 83 6.62 -26.79 1.53
C VAL A 83 5.44 -26.06 0.93
N MET A 84 4.28 -26.71 0.95
CA MET A 84 3.02 -26.11 0.55
C MET A 84 2.10 -26.03 1.76
N ARG A 85 1.74 -24.80 2.15
CA ARG A 85 0.75 -24.56 3.19
C ARG A 85 -0.65 -24.72 2.61
N ILE A 86 -1.48 -25.56 3.23
CA ILE A 86 -2.89 -25.71 2.91
C ILE A 86 -3.75 -25.64 4.17
N ALA A 87 -5.02 -25.26 4.03
CA ALA A 87 -5.99 -25.19 5.11
C ALA A 87 -7.41 -25.11 4.53
N ASN A 88 -8.39 -25.68 5.24
CA ASN A 88 -9.79 -25.58 4.85
C ASN A 88 -10.40 -24.30 5.43
N GLY A 89 -11.04 -23.47 4.59
CA GLY A 89 -11.71 -22.24 5.06
C GLY A 89 -10.77 -21.14 5.58
N ALA A 90 -9.47 -21.21 5.27
CA ALA A 90 -8.54 -20.12 5.56
C ALA A 90 -8.92 -18.86 4.79
N GLY A 91 -8.80 -17.71 5.45
CA GLY A 91 -9.18 -16.40 4.91
C GLY A 91 -8.09 -15.38 5.16
N ALA A 92 -7.88 -14.48 4.19
CA ALA A 92 -7.04 -13.31 4.38
C ALA A 92 -7.86 -12.17 5.01
N ALA A 93 -7.21 -11.39 5.88
CA ALA A 93 -7.81 -10.18 6.42
C ALA A 93 -7.91 -9.13 5.31
N GLU A 94 -9.00 -8.36 5.29
CA GLU A 94 -9.19 -7.29 4.32
C GLU A 94 -9.88 -6.08 4.96
N VAL A 95 -9.76 -4.93 4.32
CA VAL A 95 -10.46 -3.69 4.66
C VAL A 95 -10.68 -2.90 3.39
N THR A 96 -11.79 -2.17 3.32
CA THR A 96 -12.06 -1.26 2.21
C THR A 96 -11.89 0.18 2.67
N LEU A 97 -11.06 0.95 1.98
CA LEU A 97 -10.82 2.37 2.25
C LEU A 97 -11.76 3.22 1.39
N LYS A 98 -12.24 4.31 1.98
CA LYS A 98 -13.11 5.29 1.31
C LYS A 98 -12.34 6.54 0.92
N ASN A 99 -12.91 7.33 0.00
CA ASN A 99 -12.38 8.63 -0.38
C ASN A 99 -12.50 9.67 0.74
N GLU A 100 -11.88 10.84 0.54
CA GLU A 100 -11.92 11.98 1.47
C GLU A 100 -13.37 12.43 1.80
N ALA A 101 -14.31 12.31 0.86
CA ALA A 101 -15.71 12.63 1.10
C ALA A 101 -16.44 11.58 1.98
N GLY A 102 -15.82 10.42 2.24
CA GLY A 102 -16.40 9.33 3.04
C GLY A 102 -17.58 8.60 2.39
N THR A 103 -17.87 8.90 1.12
CA THR A 103 -19.07 8.44 0.41
C THR A 103 -18.81 7.30 -0.57
N GLU A 104 -17.62 7.24 -1.16
CA GLU A 104 -17.25 6.20 -2.13
C GLU A 104 -16.15 5.29 -1.57
N GLU A 105 -16.30 3.99 -1.81
CA GLU A 105 -15.26 2.99 -1.57
C GLU A 105 -14.28 2.98 -2.73
N VAL A 106 -12.98 3.16 -2.46
CA VAL A 106 -11.98 3.38 -3.51
C VAL A 106 -10.97 2.25 -3.63
N LEU A 107 -10.51 1.72 -2.50
CA LEU A 107 -9.46 0.71 -2.47
C LEU A 107 -9.80 -0.41 -1.50
N ASN A 108 -9.92 -1.63 -2.00
CA ASN A 108 -9.88 -2.80 -1.15
C ASN A 108 -8.43 -3.21 -0.89
N VAL A 109 -8.08 -3.38 0.37
CA VAL A 109 -6.75 -3.79 0.83
C VAL A 109 -6.87 -5.15 1.50
N LYS A 110 -6.17 -6.14 0.96
CA LYS A 110 -6.21 -7.53 1.41
C LYS A 110 -4.82 -8.01 1.81
N ALA A 111 -4.71 -8.75 2.90
CA ALA A 111 -3.45 -9.38 3.30
C ALA A 111 -3.01 -10.42 2.26
N LYS A 112 -1.72 -10.46 1.91
CA LYS A 112 -1.19 -11.50 1.00
C LYS A 112 -1.23 -12.89 1.62
N SER A 113 -0.95 -12.99 2.93
CA SER A 113 -1.06 -14.25 3.66
C SER A 113 -2.45 -14.38 4.28
N ALA A 114 -3.12 -15.51 3.99
CA ALA A 114 -4.26 -15.94 4.79
C ALA A 114 -3.83 -16.22 6.24
N GLY A 115 -4.74 -16.03 7.18
CA GLY A 115 -4.50 -16.26 8.60
C GLY A 115 -4.82 -15.09 9.51
N ILE A 116 -4.92 -15.36 10.81
CA ILE A 116 -5.18 -14.36 11.85
C ILE A 116 -4.09 -13.29 11.92
N ILE A 117 -2.89 -13.61 11.42
CA ILE A 117 -1.76 -12.70 11.34
C ILE A 117 -2.07 -11.47 10.46
N GLY A 118 -3.00 -11.60 9.50
CA GLY A 118 -3.47 -10.49 8.68
C GLY A 118 -4.21 -9.42 9.51
N ASN A 119 -4.87 -9.81 10.60
CA ASN A 119 -5.64 -8.89 11.48
C ASN A 119 -4.75 -7.92 12.25
N LEU A 120 -3.43 -8.14 12.24
CA LEU A 120 -2.43 -7.28 12.87
C LEU A 120 -1.84 -6.24 11.89
N ILE A 121 -2.25 -6.25 10.62
CA ILE A 121 -1.78 -5.30 9.62
C ILE A 121 -2.52 -3.97 9.78
N ARG A 122 -1.77 -2.89 9.66
CA ARG A 122 -2.22 -1.50 9.75
C ARG A 122 -1.77 -0.70 8.56
N LEU A 123 -2.57 0.29 8.20
CA LEU A 123 -2.29 1.21 7.11
C LEU A 123 -2.36 2.65 7.61
N ALA A 124 -1.46 3.50 7.12
CA ALA A 124 -1.54 4.94 7.28
C ALA A 124 -1.46 5.61 5.89
N VAL A 125 -2.48 6.40 5.55
CA VAL A 125 -2.55 7.22 4.36
C VAL A 125 -2.19 8.65 4.74
N SER A 126 -1.29 9.27 3.96
CA SER A 126 -0.94 10.68 4.12
C SER A 126 -0.81 11.36 2.76
N TYR A 127 -1.10 12.66 2.69
CA TYR A 127 -0.90 13.45 1.45
C TYR A 127 0.40 14.26 1.51
N ASP A 128 1.34 13.85 2.37
CA ASP A 128 2.64 14.49 2.54
C ASP A 128 3.50 14.39 1.28
N GLY A 129 3.75 15.49 0.58
CA GLY A 129 4.54 15.50 -0.64
C GLY A 129 4.42 16.79 -1.44
N LEU A 130 5.05 16.82 -2.61
CA LEU A 130 5.07 17.99 -3.49
C LEU A 130 3.73 18.24 -4.22
N GLN A 131 2.89 17.20 -4.32
CA GLN A 131 1.60 17.25 -5.01
C GLN A 131 0.51 16.60 -4.14
N PRO A 132 0.12 17.26 -3.02
CA PRO A 132 -0.81 16.72 -2.04
C PRO A 132 -2.24 16.52 -2.56
N GLU A 133 -2.62 17.22 -3.64
CA GLU A 133 -3.94 17.05 -4.27
C GLU A 133 -3.93 16.07 -5.44
N SER A 134 -2.78 15.48 -5.79
CA SER A 134 -2.67 14.50 -6.88
C SER A 134 -2.14 13.15 -6.41
N THR A 135 -1.31 13.12 -5.38
CA THR A 135 -0.63 11.91 -4.91
C THR A 135 -0.93 11.63 -3.44
N PHE A 136 -0.68 10.41 -3.00
CA PHE A 136 -0.74 10.02 -1.59
C PHE A 136 0.39 9.05 -1.25
N ASN A 137 0.70 8.91 0.03
CA ASN A 137 1.60 7.91 0.54
C ASN A 137 0.81 6.85 1.30
N LEU A 138 1.32 5.62 1.29
CA LEU A 138 0.80 4.51 2.07
C LEU A 138 1.91 3.91 2.92
N GLU A 139 1.77 3.99 4.24
CA GLU A 139 2.53 3.19 5.19
C GLU A 139 1.74 1.91 5.49
N VAL A 140 2.41 0.77 5.44
CA VAL A 140 1.87 -0.53 5.81
C VAL A 140 2.78 -1.14 6.84
N PHE A 141 2.25 -1.68 7.94
CA PHE A 141 3.04 -2.42 8.91
C PHE A 141 2.19 -3.44 9.65
N ARG A 142 2.84 -4.32 10.39
CA ARG A 142 2.19 -5.27 11.30
C ARG A 142 2.55 -4.97 12.75
N TRP A 143 1.57 -5.00 13.64
CA TRP A 143 1.82 -4.98 15.07
C TRP A 143 2.40 -6.30 15.57
N LYS A 144 3.51 -6.25 16.30
CA LYS A 144 4.09 -7.41 16.98
C LYS A 144 4.58 -7.01 18.36
N LYS A 145 4.37 -7.85 19.37
CA LYS A 145 4.98 -7.66 20.69
C LYS A 145 6.47 -8.01 20.65
N ASN A 146 7.33 -7.15 21.20
CA ASN A 146 8.75 -7.45 21.41
C ASN A 146 8.93 -8.36 22.65
N SER A 147 10.17 -8.71 22.99
CA SER A 147 10.49 -9.55 24.17
C SER A 147 10.09 -8.91 25.50
N GLN A 148 9.88 -7.59 25.53
CA GLN A 148 9.40 -6.83 26.69
C GLN A 148 7.87 -6.69 26.72
N GLY A 149 7.15 -7.33 25.78
CA GLY A 149 5.68 -7.29 25.69
C GLY A 149 5.12 -6.00 25.07
N GLN A 150 5.97 -5.08 24.62
CA GLN A 150 5.57 -3.82 23.99
C GLN A 150 5.24 -4.01 22.51
N TRP A 151 4.20 -3.34 22.04
CA TRP A 151 3.84 -3.32 20.63
C TRP A 151 4.86 -2.52 19.82
N VAL A 152 5.42 -3.14 18.80
CA VAL A 152 6.33 -2.51 17.84
C VAL A 152 5.88 -2.79 16.42
N LYS A 153 6.15 -1.84 15.51
CA LYS A 153 5.91 -2.01 14.08
C LYS A 153 6.93 -3.02 13.51
N LYS A 154 6.43 -4.00 12.75
CA LYS A 154 7.23 -4.99 11.99
C LYS A 154 6.71 -5.06 10.55
N ASP A 155 7.54 -5.62 9.67
CA ASP A 155 7.20 -5.79 8.25
C ASP A 155 6.73 -4.46 7.60
N MET A 156 7.39 -3.35 7.97
CA MET A 156 7.02 -2.02 7.55
C MET A 156 7.40 -1.78 6.08
N GLU A 157 6.45 -1.29 5.30
CA GLU A 157 6.62 -0.83 3.92
C GLU A 157 6.08 0.60 3.81
N ILE A 158 6.85 1.51 3.21
CA ILE A 158 6.43 2.89 2.99
C ILE A 158 6.49 3.18 1.50
N TRP A 159 5.33 3.49 0.93
CA TRP A 159 5.16 3.81 -0.47
C TRP A 159 4.85 5.30 -0.60
N LYS A 160 5.65 6.03 -1.38
CA LYS A 160 5.52 7.48 -1.54
C LYS A 160 5.04 7.87 -2.91
N SER A 161 4.27 8.94 -3.00
CA SER A 161 3.79 9.55 -4.24
C SER A 161 3.06 8.55 -5.15
N LEU A 162 2.16 7.76 -4.56
CA LEU A 162 1.23 6.90 -5.28
C LEU A 162 0.16 7.75 -5.96
N ASN A 163 -0.33 7.28 -7.10
CA ASN A 163 -1.39 7.91 -7.89
C ASN A 163 -2.53 6.90 -8.13
N MET A 164 -3.75 7.38 -8.35
CA MET A 164 -4.94 6.57 -8.70
C MET A 164 -5.24 6.53 -10.20
N ASP A 165 -4.46 7.22 -11.03
CA ASP A 165 -4.49 7.08 -12.49
C ASP A 165 -3.92 5.71 -12.93
N PRO A 166 -4.71 4.86 -13.61
CA PRO A 166 -4.24 3.58 -14.14
C PRO A 166 -3.07 3.67 -15.13
N ASN A 167 -2.88 4.80 -15.82
CA ASN A 167 -1.81 4.99 -16.79
C ASN A 167 -0.52 5.53 -16.15
N HIS A 168 -0.58 5.98 -14.90
CA HIS A 168 0.57 6.56 -14.23
C HIS A 168 1.56 5.46 -13.78
N PRO A 169 2.89 5.64 -13.93
CA PRO A 169 3.89 4.63 -13.52
C PRO A 169 3.85 4.26 -12.03
N ARG A 170 3.33 5.17 -11.19
CA ARG A 170 3.07 4.94 -9.76
C ARG A 170 1.62 4.68 -9.42
N TYR A 171 0.86 4.10 -10.35
CA TYR A 171 -0.50 3.67 -10.06
C TYR A 171 -0.51 2.72 -8.86
N ALA A 172 -1.26 3.07 -7.81
CA ALA A 172 -1.18 2.43 -6.50
C ALA A 172 -1.37 0.92 -6.57
N VAL A 173 -2.35 0.45 -7.34
CA VAL A 173 -2.69 -0.97 -7.46
C VAL A 173 -1.56 -1.76 -8.12
N HIS A 174 -1.09 -1.35 -9.30
CA HIS A 174 -0.03 -2.07 -9.99
C HIS A 174 1.29 -2.01 -9.24
N TYR A 175 1.65 -0.82 -8.77
CA TYR A 175 2.93 -0.58 -8.11
C TYR A 175 3.05 -1.41 -6.81
N ILE A 176 2.02 -1.40 -5.96
CA ILE A 176 2.03 -2.14 -4.68
C ILE A 176 1.90 -3.64 -4.91
N ASN A 177 1.01 -4.09 -5.81
CA ASN A 177 0.81 -5.52 -6.01
C ASN A 177 2.07 -6.24 -6.50
N GLN A 178 2.89 -5.54 -7.30
CA GLN A 178 4.18 -6.03 -7.79
C GLN A 178 5.27 -6.07 -6.70
N GLN A 179 5.28 -5.14 -5.74
CA GLN A 179 6.42 -4.95 -4.83
C GLN A 179 6.15 -5.33 -3.37
N SER A 180 4.91 -5.21 -2.89
CA SER A 180 4.57 -5.48 -1.48
C SER A 180 4.71 -6.95 -1.13
N LYS A 181 5.14 -7.26 0.09
CA LYS A 181 5.14 -8.61 0.65
C LYS A 181 3.99 -8.83 1.62
N VAL A 182 3.25 -7.78 1.98
CA VAL A 182 2.28 -7.77 3.07
C VAL A 182 0.84 -7.69 2.56
N ILE A 183 0.57 -6.88 1.53
CA ILE A 183 -0.80 -6.60 1.06
C ILE A 183 -0.96 -6.70 -0.47
N TYR A 184 -2.20 -6.86 -0.89
CA TYR A 184 -2.70 -6.72 -2.26
C TYR A 184 -3.78 -5.63 -2.28
N LEU A 185 -3.80 -4.81 -3.31
CA LEU A 185 -4.77 -3.75 -3.55
C LEU A 185 -5.68 -4.10 -4.73
N THR A 186 -6.95 -3.75 -4.61
CA THR A 186 -7.89 -3.76 -5.73
C THR A 186 -8.56 -2.39 -5.81
N ASN A 187 -8.55 -1.78 -7.00
CA ASN A 187 -9.34 -0.59 -7.27
C ASN A 187 -10.80 -1.01 -7.45
N ILE A 188 -11.68 -0.40 -6.66
CA ILE A 188 -13.12 -0.69 -6.64
C ILE A 188 -13.96 0.57 -6.90
N VAL A 189 -13.30 1.66 -7.32
CA VAL A 189 -13.95 2.92 -7.69
C VAL A 189 -14.96 2.67 -8.81
N THR A 190 -16.10 3.34 -8.71
CA THR A 190 -17.18 3.27 -9.71
C THR A 190 -17.45 4.62 -10.36
N SER A 191 -17.04 5.71 -9.71
CA SER A 191 -17.17 7.06 -10.23
C SER A 191 -16.23 7.33 -11.41
N THR A 192 -16.71 8.16 -12.34
CA THR A 192 -15.87 8.68 -13.41
C THR A 192 -14.90 9.74 -12.89
N PRO A 193 -13.65 9.80 -13.37
CA PRO A 193 -12.73 10.88 -13.03
C PRO A 193 -13.33 12.25 -13.36
N VAL A 194 -13.08 13.23 -12.50
CA VAL A 194 -13.52 14.63 -12.69
C VAL A 194 -12.44 15.38 -13.48
N ASP A 195 -12.66 16.61 -13.91
CA ASP A 195 -11.63 17.39 -14.61
C ASP A 195 -10.41 17.64 -13.72
N GLY A 196 -9.21 17.42 -14.26
CA GLY A 196 -7.96 17.84 -13.64
C GLY A 196 -7.76 19.34 -13.84
N TYR A 197 -7.16 20.03 -12.88
CA TYR A 197 -6.97 21.49 -13.00
C TYR A 197 -5.78 22.03 -12.22
N SER A 198 -5.27 23.16 -12.71
CA SER A 198 -4.35 24.04 -11.99
C SER A 198 -5.08 25.34 -11.67
N ARG A 199 -5.00 25.78 -10.40
CA ARG A 199 -5.64 26.99 -9.89
C ARG A 199 -4.59 27.91 -9.25
N SER A 200 -4.69 29.20 -9.52
CA SER A 200 -3.84 30.22 -8.91
C SER A 200 -4.00 30.24 -7.39
N GLY A 201 -2.89 30.47 -6.68
CA GLY A 201 -2.89 30.75 -5.24
C GLY A 201 -3.27 32.20 -4.94
N ARG A 202 -3.05 33.12 -5.89
CA ARG A 202 -3.38 34.54 -5.73
C ARG A 202 -4.85 34.82 -6.09
N PRO A 203 -5.67 35.35 -5.16
CA PRO A 203 -6.98 35.87 -5.48
C PRO A 203 -6.87 37.20 -6.24
N VAL A 204 -7.75 37.40 -7.22
CA VAL A 204 -7.88 38.63 -8.02
C VAL A 204 -9.28 39.21 -7.87
N ALA A 205 -9.44 40.52 -7.95
CA ALA A 205 -10.75 41.18 -7.86
C ALA A 205 -11.67 40.88 -9.05
N GLY A 206 -11.10 40.43 -10.17
CA GLY A 206 -11.82 40.00 -11.37
C GLY A 206 -10.94 39.97 -12.61
N LEU A 207 -11.54 39.89 -13.79
CA LEU A 207 -10.80 39.82 -15.05
C LEU A 207 -9.86 41.01 -15.26
N SER A 208 -10.32 42.24 -14.98
CA SER A 208 -9.48 43.44 -15.16
C SER A 208 -8.23 43.42 -14.28
N ASP A 209 -8.35 42.92 -13.05
CA ASP A 209 -7.23 42.77 -12.12
C ASP A 209 -6.27 41.68 -12.60
N LEU A 210 -6.79 40.51 -12.99
CA LEU A 210 -5.99 39.44 -13.61
C LEU A 210 -5.17 39.96 -14.80
N LEU A 211 -5.81 40.65 -15.73
CA LEU A 211 -5.14 41.18 -16.93
C LEU A 211 -4.09 42.24 -16.57
N SER A 212 -4.28 43.01 -15.50
CA SER A 212 -3.29 44.00 -15.04
C SER A 212 -2.02 43.38 -14.46
N LEU A 213 -2.09 42.12 -14.00
CA LEU A 213 -0.94 41.36 -13.52
C LEU A 213 -0.16 40.67 -14.65
N ILE A 214 -0.69 40.69 -15.88
CA ILE A 214 -0.04 40.15 -17.07
C ILE A 214 0.57 41.32 -17.85
N ASP A 215 1.88 41.47 -17.76
CA ASP A 215 2.59 42.59 -18.37
C ASP A 215 3.88 42.13 -19.09
N ASN A 216 4.70 43.10 -19.50
CA ASN A 216 5.93 42.82 -20.24
C ASN A 216 7.00 42.15 -19.37
N ASP A 217 6.91 42.27 -18.04
CA ASP A 217 7.85 41.70 -17.08
C ASP A 217 7.33 40.38 -16.50
N TYR A 218 6.01 40.12 -16.54
CA TYR A 218 5.35 38.90 -16.10
C TYR A 218 4.28 38.45 -17.10
N SER A 219 4.63 37.56 -18.02
CA SER A 219 3.71 37.09 -19.07
C SER A 219 3.83 35.61 -19.42
N ARG A 220 4.82 34.89 -18.87
CA ARG A 220 5.16 33.54 -19.29
C ARG A 220 5.03 32.52 -18.18
N PHE A 221 4.59 31.32 -18.51
CA PHE A 221 4.73 30.12 -17.66
C PHE A 221 4.81 28.90 -18.55
N ARG A 222 5.21 27.76 -17.98
CA ARG A 222 5.24 26.49 -18.70
C ARG A 222 4.10 25.61 -18.23
N ILE A 223 3.39 24.97 -19.16
CA ILE A 223 2.23 24.12 -18.87
C ILE A 223 2.38 22.74 -19.49
N SER A 224 2.00 21.73 -18.74
CA SER A 224 1.86 20.35 -19.20
C SER A 224 0.42 19.89 -18.95
N VAL A 225 -0.13 19.14 -19.91
CA VAL A 225 -1.44 18.51 -19.79
C VAL A 225 -1.26 17.01 -20.00
N ASP A 226 -1.85 16.22 -19.09
CA ASP A 226 -1.87 14.75 -19.13
C ASP A 226 -0.48 14.09 -19.21
N GLY A 227 0.51 14.66 -18.51
CA GLY A 227 1.90 14.17 -18.54
C GLY A 227 2.63 14.43 -19.86
N GLY A 228 2.07 15.28 -20.73
CA GLY A 228 2.73 15.76 -21.94
C GLY A 228 3.97 16.63 -21.65
N ALA A 229 4.69 17.01 -22.71
CA ALA A 229 5.81 17.93 -22.57
C ALA A 229 5.36 19.30 -22.04
N PHE A 230 6.24 19.95 -21.27
CA PHE A 230 5.99 21.30 -20.77
C PHE A 230 6.24 22.33 -21.88
N GLU A 231 5.16 22.99 -22.29
CA GLU A 231 5.16 24.04 -23.31
C GLU A 231 5.17 25.43 -22.67
N GLU A 232 5.99 26.34 -23.20
CA GLU A 232 6.03 27.73 -22.74
C GLU A 232 4.93 28.55 -23.40
N VAL A 233 4.09 29.18 -22.59
CA VAL A 233 2.97 30.02 -23.03
C VAL A 233 3.31 31.47 -22.74
N ASP A 234 3.21 32.33 -23.76
CA ASP A 234 3.32 33.80 -23.61
C ASP A 234 1.93 34.45 -23.70
N LEU A 235 1.49 35.03 -22.59
CA LEU A 235 0.20 35.71 -22.44
C LEU A 235 0.28 37.22 -22.65
N TYR A 236 1.42 37.77 -23.10
CA TYR A 236 1.52 39.20 -23.32
C TYR A 236 0.46 39.71 -24.30
N GLY A 237 -0.31 40.72 -23.88
CA GLY A 237 -1.35 41.37 -24.69
C GLY A 237 -2.64 40.57 -24.87
N VAL A 238 -2.92 39.56 -24.04
CA VAL A 238 -4.25 38.93 -23.99
C VAL A 238 -5.32 39.91 -23.50
N THR A 239 -6.54 39.79 -24.04
CA THR A 239 -7.64 40.72 -23.72
C THR A 239 -8.79 40.09 -22.93
N ASP A 240 -8.94 38.77 -22.97
CA ASP A 240 -9.94 38.04 -22.21
C ASP A 240 -9.49 36.59 -21.89
N LEU A 241 -10.38 35.80 -21.27
CA LEU A 241 -10.11 34.40 -20.94
C LEU A 241 -10.05 33.49 -22.18
N ASN A 242 -10.76 33.83 -23.26
CA ASN A 242 -10.75 33.05 -24.50
C ASN A 242 -9.41 33.21 -25.23
N ASP A 243 -8.80 34.39 -25.18
CA ASP A 243 -7.46 34.64 -25.70
C ASP A 243 -6.43 33.78 -24.96
N ILE A 244 -6.49 33.76 -23.62
CA ILE A 244 -5.62 32.92 -22.79
C ILE A 244 -5.80 31.45 -23.17
N GLN A 245 -7.06 30.98 -23.22
CA GLN A 245 -7.39 29.60 -23.59
C GLN A 245 -6.86 29.24 -24.98
N SER A 246 -7.07 30.12 -25.98
CA SER A 246 -6.67 29.86 -27.36
C SER A 246 -5.16 29.78 -27.51
N ARG A 247 -4.41 30.65 -26.82
CA ARG A 247 -2.94 30.61 -26.81
C ARG A 247 -2.40 29.32 -26.21
N ILE A 248 -2.95 28.88 -25.07
CA ILE A 248 -2.56 27.62 -24.46
C ILE A 248 -2.86 26.45 -25.41
N ASN A 249 -4.11 26.35 -25.89
CA ASN A 249 -4.55 25.23 -26.73
C ASN A 249 -3.82 25.14 -28.09
N THR A 250 -3.29 26.25 -28.59
CA THR A 250 -2.48 26.26 -29.83
C THR A 250 -1.11 25.60 -29.63
N LEU A 251 -0.57 25.63 -28.41
CA LEU A 251 0.76 25.12 -28.09
C LEU A 251 0.75 23.68 -27.58
N LEU A 252 -0.35 23.25 -26.95
CA LEU A 252 -0.43 21.91 -26.35
C LEU A 252 -0.29 20.81 -27.42
N PRO A 253 0.62 19.84 -27.24
CA PRO A 253 0.81 18.76 -28.19
C PRO A 253 -0.39 17.79 -28.21
N THR A 254 -1.05 17.63 -27.06
CA THR A 254 -2.21 16.76 -26.86
C THR A 254 -3.16 17.37 -25.83
N GLY A 255 -4.45 17.11 -25.99
CA GLY A 255 -5.48 17.60 -25.08
C GLY A 255 -5.88 19.05 -25.34
N SER A 256 -6.79 19.54 -24.51
CA SER A 256 -7.24 20.94 -24.54
C SER A 256 -7.61 21.36 -23.14
N VAL A 257 -7.44 22.64 -22.84
CA VAL A 257 -7.84 23.25 -21.59
C VAL A 257 -9.03 24.18 -21.77
N THR A 258 -9.76 24.37 -20.68
CA THR A 258 -10.73 25.44 -20.47
C THR A 258 -10.18 26.40 -19.42
N VAL A 259 -10.25 27.71 -19.70
CA VAL A 259 -9.80 28.75 -18.77
C VAL A 259 -11.01 29.45 -18.15
N SER A 260 -11.02 29.59 -16.83
CA SER A 260 -12.13 30.23 -16.11
C SER A 260 -11.67 30.98 -14.87
N LEU A 261 -12.48 31.92 -14.40
CA LEU A 261 -12.35 32.53 -13.09
C LEU A 261 -13.29 31.82 -12.11
N LYS A 262 -12.75 31.17 -11.09
CA LYS A 262 -13.51 30.50 -10.02
C LYS A 262 -13.63 31.39 -8.80
N THR A 263 -14.70 31.24 -8.04
CA THR A 263 -14.91 32.01 -6.80
C THR A 263 -13.75 31.82 -5.82
N GLY A 264 -13.22 32.94 -5.33
CA GLY A 264 -12.23 33.01 -4.26
C GLY A 264 -12.81 33.61 -2.96
N PRO A 265 -11.96 33.84 -1.93
CA PRO A 265 -12.38 34.45 -0.67
C PRO A 265 -12.83 35.91 -0.87
N SER A 266 -13.68 36.44 0.02
CA SER A 266 -13.98 37.88 0.09
C SER A 266 -14.39 38.57 -1.23
N SER A 267 -15.21 37.90 -2.05
CA SER A 267 -15.65 38.35 -3.38
C SER A 267 -14.56 38.43 -4.47
N THR A 268 -13.41 37.79 -4.24
CA THR A 268 -12.35 37.64 -5.24
C THR A 268 -12.58 36.41 -6.14
N GLN A 269 -11.69 36.20 -7.10
CA GLN A 269 -11.68 35.08 -8.02
C GLN A 269 -10.28 34.48 -8.15
N TYR A 270 -10.17 33.22 -8.53
CA TYR A 270 -8.93 32.54 -8.89
C TYR A 270 -8.93 32.19 -10.37
N LEU A 271 -7.78 32.34 -11.03
CA LEU A 271 -7.56 31.78 -12.36
C LEU A 271 -7.51 30.26 -12.24
N GLN A 272 -8.35 29.56 -13.00
CA GLN A 272 -8.33 28.11 -13.11
C GLN A 272 -8.21 27.68 -14.57
N ILE A 273 -7.25 26.78 -14.81
CA ILE A 273 -7.03 26.12 -16.09
C ILE A 273 -7.35 24.64 -15.88
N SER A 274 -8.40 24.15 -16.55
CA SER A 274 -8.94 22.79 -16.38
C SER A 274 -8.83 21.99 -17.67
N SER A 275 -8.65 20.68 -17.56
CA SER A 275 -8.70 19.75 -18.68
C SER A 275 -9.63 18.59 -18.36
N THR A 276 -10.57 18.32 -19.26
CA THR A 276 -11.45 17.14 -19.22
C THR A 276 -10.68 15.87 -19.58
N GLY A 277 -9.50 16.01 -20.17
CA GLY A 277 -8.69 14.94 -20.74
C GLY A 277 -7.49 14.52 -19.89
N GLY A 278 -7.05 15.34 -18.94
CA GLY A 278 -5.87 15.02 -18.13
C GLY A 278 -5.59 15.99 -17.00
N ASP A 279 -4.51 15.72 -16.28
CA ASP A 279 -4.02 16.59 -15.21
C ASP A 279 -3.35 17.83 -15.79
N VAL A 280 -3.51 18.99 -15.14
CA VAL A 280 -2.89 20.25 -15.57
C VAL A 280 -1.81 20.64 -14.58
N CYS A 281 -0.57 20.70 -15.04
CA CYS A 281 0.59 21.10 -14.24
C CYS A 281 1.25 22.35 -14.83
N ILE A 282 1.69 23.25 -13.96
CA ILE A 282 2.35 24.50 -14.31
C ILE A 282 3.68 24.61 -13.58
N GLU A 283 4.71 24.97 -14.33
CA GLU A 283 6.04 25.26 -13.83
C GLU A 283 6.48 26.69 -14.20
N PRO A 284 7.43 27.27 -13.45
CA PRO A 284 8.00 28.56 -13.78
C PRO A 284 8.61 28.64 -15.18
N ALA A 285 8.42 29.78 -15.83
CA ALA A 285 9.19 30.12 -17.04
C ALA A 285 10.62 30.55 -16.67
N ALA A 286 11.54 30.45 -17.64
CA ALA A 286 12.94 30.85 -17.43
C ALA A 286 13.10 32.38 -17.34
N ASP A 287 12.29 33.13 -18.09
CA ASP A 287 12.18 34.58 -18.09
C ASP A 287 10.71 35.01 -18.02
N LYS A 288 10.48 36.24 -17.54
CA LYS A 288 9.15 36.87 -17.45
C LYS A 288 8.07 36.01 -16.77
N ASP A 289 8.47 35.31 -15.71
CA ASP A 289 7.69 34.26 -15.07
C ASP A 289 6.45 34.78 -14.34
N LEU A 290 5.30 34.61 -14.97
CA LEU A 290 3.97 34.92 -14.45
C LEU A 290 3.53 33.94 -13.34
N SER A 291 4.11 32.73 -13.28
CA SER A 291 3.71 31.72 -12.30
C SER A 291 3.95 32.19 -10.86
N ARG A 292 4.98 33.01 -10.62
CA ARG A 292 5.22 33.62 -9.30
C ARG A 292 4.20 34.69 -8.96
N THR A 293 3.86 35.55 -9.90
CA THR A 293 2.94 36.67 -9.67
C THR A 293 1.52 36.18 -9.38
N LEU A 294 1.06 35.17 -10.10
CA LEU A 294 -0.25 34.54 -9.92
C LEU A 294 -0.23 33.35 -8.96
N MET A 295 0.94 32.94 -8.45
CA MET A 295 1.10 31.73 -7.65
C MET A 295 0.51 30.50 -8.36
N LEU A 296 0.92 30.26 -9.60
CA LEU A 296 0.56 29.08 -10.38
C LEU A 296 1.56 27.95 -10.13
N GLY A 297 1.06 26.72 -10.08
CA GLY A 297 1.86 25.55 -9.76
C GLY A 297 2.10 25.36 -8.27
N THR A 298 2.23 24.11 -7.84
CA THR A 298 2.34 23.77 -6.40
C THR A 298 3.55 24.40 -5.72
N ALA A 299 4.65 24.59 -6.47
CA ALA A 299 5.85 25.25 -5.97
C ALA A 299 5.62 26.72 -5.58
N GLN A 300 4.77 27.44 -6.32
CA GLN A 300 4.49 28.87 -6.10
C GLN A 300 3.28 29.11 -5.18
N GLY A 301 2.66 28.06 -4.64
CA GLY A 301 1.47 28.16 -3.79
C GLY A 301 0.14 28.01 -4.55
N GLY A 302 0.21 27.63 -5.82
CA GLY A 302 -0.95 27.20 -6.59
C GLY A 302 -1.42 25.80 -6.20
N ILE A 303 -2.60 25.44 -6.68
CA ILE A 303 -3.25 24.16 -6.37
C ILE A 303 -3.42 23.38 -7.67
N GLU A 304 -2.86 22.18 -7.72
CA GLU A 304 -2.95 21.27 -8.86
C GLU A 304 -3.63 19.98 -8.44
N VAL A 305 -4.87 19.83 -8.87
CA VAL A 305 -5.72 18.70 -8.53
C VAL A 305 -5.76 17.74 -9.71
N SER A 306 -5.33 16.51 -9.46
CA SER A 306 -5.45 15.44 -10.45
C SER A 306 -6.92 15.10 -10.69
N ARG A 307 -7.23 14.70 -11.92
CA ARG A 307 -8.52 14.16 -12.30
C ARG A 307 -8.93 12.93 -11.49
N PHE A 308 -7.94 12.19 -10.98
CA PHE A 308 -8.12 11.01 -10.12
C PHE A 308 -8.03 11.34 -8.62
N ALA A 309 -7.94 12.62 -8.24
CA ALA A 309 -7.75 13.03 -6.84
C ALA A 309 -8.86 12.52 -5.90
N TYR A 310 -10.12 12.54 -6.36
CA TYR A 310 -11.29 12.07 -5.60
C TYR A 310 -11.34 10.56 -5.41
N GLN A 311 -10.52 9.83 -6.15
CA GLN A 311 -10.41 8.36 -6.09
C GLN A 311 -9.33 7.90 -5.11
N ARG A 312 -8.62 8.83 -4.46
CA ARG A 312 -7.62 8.51 -3.45
C ARG A 312 -8.29 8.15 -2.12
N PRO A 313 -7.71 7.23 -1.33
CA PRO A 313 -8.19 6.96 0.01
C PRO A 313 -8.02 8.19 0.90
N ALA A 314 -8.93 8.39 1.86
CA ALA A 314 -8.86 9.49 2.82
C ALA A 314 -7.58 9.41 3.67
N PRO A 315 -6.97 10.55 4.05
CA PRO A 315 -5.81 10.56 4.91
C PRO A 315 -6.17 10.22 6.37
N ASN A 316 -5.24 9.64 7.12
CA ASN A 316 -5.38 9.40 8.56
C ASN A 316 -5.09 10.68 9.37
N GLY A 317 -5.65 10.76 10.58
CA GLY A 317 -5.52 11.92 11.48
C GLY A 317 -6.58 12.99 11.27
N ILE A 318 -6.27 14.23 11.64
CA ILE A 318 -7.16 15.39 11.49
C ILE A 318 -6.59 16.26 10.38
N VAL A 319 -7.29 16.39 9.26
CA VAL A 319 -6.73 17.02 8.04
C VAL A 319 -7.68 18.08 7.49
N PHE A 320 -7.14 19.25 7.17
CA PHE A 320 -7.90 20.35 6.59
C PHE A 320 -8.51 19.95 5.23
N GLN A 321 -9.79 20.28 5.04
CA GLN A 321 -10.55 19.96 3.83
C GLN A 321 -10.44 21.10 2.80
N MET A 322 -10.16 20.78 1.54
CA MET A 322 -9.88 21.79 0.51
C MET A 322 -11.13 22.54 0.01
N ASP A 323 -12.32 22.00 0.24
CA ASP A 323 -13.59 22.71 0.01
C ASP A 323 -13.76 23.90 0.97
N LYS A 324 -13.07 23.90 2.11
CA LYS A 324 -13.08 24.95 3.14
C LYS A 324 -11.97 25.96 3.01
N LEU A 325 -11.14 25.84 1.97
CA LEU A 325 -10.03 26.76 1.75
C LEU A 325 -10.48 28.22 1.58
N ASN A 326 -11.55 28.46 0.82
CA ASN A 326 -12.08 29.81 0.61
C ASN A 326 -12.62 30.41 1.92
N ASP A 327 -13.33 29.59 2.70
CA ASP A 327 -13.89 30.00 3.98
C ASP A 327 -12.77 30.37 4.95
N PHE A 328 -11.72 29.54 5.06
CA PHE A 328 -10.55 29.84 5.89
C PHE A 328 -9.79 31.06 5.41
N ALA A 329 -9.56 31.19 4.10
CA ALA A 329 -8.84 32.30 3.51
C ALA A 329 -9.52 33.65 3.76
N ALA A 330 -10.85 33.67 3.86
CA ALA A 330 -11.63 34.88 4.11
C ALA A 330 -11.68 35.31 5.58
N LEU A 331 -11.32 34.43 6.52
CA LEU A 331 -11.29 34.78 7.95
C LEU A 331 -10.29 35.90 8.22
N ALA A 332 -10.59 36.75 9.20
CA ALA A 332 -9.64 37.70 9.72
C ALA A 332 -8.55 36.98 10.52
N GLN A 333 -7.33 37.51 10.51
CA GLN A 333 -6.19 36.88 11.22
C GLN A 333 -6.38 36.81 12.74
N ASN A 334 -7.29 37.59 13.31
CA ASN A 334 -7.67 37.57 14.72
C ASN A 334 -9.00 36.85 15.01
N ASP A 335 -9.59 36.14 14.04
CA ASP A 335 -10.85 35.42 14.26
C ASP A 335 -10.73 34.25 15.26
N PHE A 336 -9.51 33.76 15.48
CA PHE A 336 -9.16 32.84 16.55
C PHE A 336 -7.69 33.03 16.93
N ASP A 337 -7.34 32.69 18.16
CA ASP A 337 -5.96 32.77 18.66
C ASP A 337 -5.53 31.52 19.44
N THR A 338 -6.44 30.56 19.59
CA THR A 338 -6.21 29.33 20.36
C THR A 338 -6.70 28.14 19.57
N ILE A 339 -5.92 27.06 19.60
CA ILE A 339 -6.27 25.75 19.07
C ILE A 339 -6.18 24.71 20.18
N THR A 340 -7.24 23.93 20.34
CA THR A 340 -7.37 22.92 21.39
C THR A 340 -7.42 21.54 20.75
N ILE A 341 -6.47 20.68 21.09
CA ILE A 341 -6.37 19.31 20.56
C ILE A 341 -6.44 18.33 21.72
N ASN A 342 -7.42 17.42 21.72
CA ASN A 342 -7.70 16.50 22.83
C ASN A 342 -7.76 17.21 24.20
N GLY A 343 -8.34 18.41 24.25
CA GLY A 343 -8.47 19.23 25.45
C GLY A 343 -7.20 19.99 25.87
N VAL A 344 -6.09 19.85 25.12
CA VAL A 344 -4.86 20.61 25.37
C VAL A 344 -4.88 21.89 24.54
N GLU A 345 -4.89 23.03 25.23
CA GLU A 345 -4.87 24.36 24.61
C GLU A 345 -3.45 24.76 24.15
N ILE A 346 -3.39 25.33 22.96
CA ILE A 346 -2.18 25.81 22.29
C ILE A 346 -2.48 27.21 21.78
N ASN A 347 -1.66 28.17 22.22
CA ASN A 347 -1.85 29.56 21.86
C ASN A 347 -1.12 29.89 20.53
N LEU A 348 -1.77 30.65 19.67
CA LEU A 348 -1.35 31.03 18.33
C LEU A 348 -0.97 32.53 18.24
N ASN A 349 -0.27 33.06 19.24
CA ASN A 349 0.17 34.47 19.32
C ASN A 349 0.83 35.07 18.05
N LYS A 350 1.36 34.22 17.16
CA LYS A 350 2.05 34.63 15.93
C LYS A 350 1.15 34.65 14.69
N LEU A 351 -0.15 34.33 14.81
CA LEU A 351 -1.04 34.17 13.65
C LEU A 351 -1.33 35.48 12.90
N ASN A 352 -1.28 36.61 13.59
CA ASN A 352 -1.41 37.94 12.98
C ASN A 352 -0.05 38.43 12.44
N THR A 353 0.09 38.46 11.12
CA THR A 353 1.37 38.77 10.44
C THR A 353 1.36 40.07 9.64
N THR A 354 0.20 40.61 9.24
CA THR A 354 0.12 41.77 8.32
C THR A 354 0.14 43.15 9.00
N GLY A 355 0.30 43.22 10.32
CA GLY A 355 0.24 44.47 11.08
C GLY A 355 -1.19 45.01 11.27
N THR A 356 -2.16 44.54 10.49
CA THR A 356 -3.60 44.79 10.67
C THR A 356 -4.31 43.46 10.99
N PRO A 357 -4.69 43.20 12.26
CA PRO A 357 -5.28 41.91 12.65
C PRO A 357 -6.57 41.52 11.90
N ALA A 358 -7.27 42.50 11.33
CA ALA A 358 -8.50 42.31 10.57
C ALA A 358 -8.25 41.90 9.10
N ASP A 359 -7.01 41.89 8.64
CA ASP A 359 -6.69 41.42 7.29
C ASP A 359 -7.02 39.94 7.13
N PRO A 360 -7.37 39.51 5.92
CA PRO A 360 -7.74 38.12 5.66
C PRO A 360 -6.56 37.16 5.83
N MET A 361 -6.85 35.89 6.09
CA MET A 361 -5.84 34.82 6.24
C MET A 361 -5.04 34.57 4.97
N TYR A 362 -5.58 34.89 3.77
CA TYR A 362 -4.79 34.80 2.54
C TYR A 362 -3.69 35.88 2.45
N ALA A 363 -3.74 36.93 3.29
CA ALA A 363 -2.71 37.95 3.33
C ALA A 363 -1.49 37.52 4.15
N ASP A 364 -0.28 37.73 3.62
CA ASP A 364 1.00 37.45 4.30
C ASP A 364 1.68 38.71 4.86
N GLY A 365 2.58 38.50 5.84
CA GLY A 365 3.28 39.58 6.54
C GLY A 365 4.64 39.97 5.94
N TYR A 366 4.96 39.54 4.72
CA TYR A 366 6.33 39.67 4.21
C TYR A 366 6.67 41.13 3.85
N LEU A 367 7.78 41.64 4.43
CA LEU A 367 8.35 42.95 4.11
C LEU A 367 9.82 42.80 3.68
N PRO A 368 10.28 43.49 2.62
CA PRO A 368 9.67 44.66 1.98
C PRO A 368 9.21 44.46 0.53
N SER A 369 8.35 45.38 0.10
CA SER A 369 7.88 45.62 -1.27
C SER A 369 9.03 45.83 -2.29
N PRO A 370 8.85 45.44 -3.58
CA PRO A 370 7.65 44.82 -4.14
C PRO A 370 7.65 43.30 -3.94
N ASN A 371 6.67 42.80 -3.21
CA ASN A 371 6.39 41.37 -3.13
C ASN A 371 5.74 40.94 -4.45
N VAL A 372 6.36 40.00 -5.16
CA VAL A 372 5.88 39.48 -6.45
C VAL A 372 4.49 38.85 -6.31
N THR A 373 4.17 38.25 -5.17
CA THR A 373 2.85 37.66 -4.90
C THR A 373 1.81 38.68 -4.47
N GLY A 374 2.21 39.94 -4.21
CA GLY A 374 1.31 40.98 -3.71
C GLY A 374 0.76 40.71 -2.31
N ASN A 375 1.53 40.01 -1.46
CA ASN A 375 1.16 39.58 -0.10
C ASN A 375 0.01 38.58 -0.06
N ASN A 376 -0.08 37.65 -1.01
CA ASN A 376 -1.20 36.68 -1.10
C ASN A 376 -0.83 35.25 -0.69
N ASP A 377 0.35 35.00 -0.11
CA ASP A 377 0.78 33.66 0.31
C ASP A 377 0.49 33.35 1.79
N GLY A 378 -0.50 34.04 2.36
CA GLY A 378 -0.81 33.98 3.78
C GLY A 378 -1.19 32.58 4.24
N ILE A 379 -1.95 31.82 3.46
CA ILE A 379 -2.46 30.50 3.89
C ILE A 379 -1.34 29.56 4.32
N ARG A 380 -0.29 29.43 3.50
CA ARG A 380 0.84 28.56 3.82
C ARG A 380 1.65 29.10 4.99
N GLU A 381 1.81 30.42 5.08
CA GLU A 381 2.42 31.08 6.23
C GLU A 381 1.67 30.74 7.53
N LYS A 382 0.34 30.91 7.56
CA LYS A 382 -0.51 30.63 8.72
C LYS A 382 -0.47 29.16 9.11
N TRP A 383 -0.53 28.24 8.15
CA TRP A 383 -0.39 26.81 8.44
C TRP A 383 0.96 26.44 9.01
N ASN A 384 2.04 27.05 8.53
CA ASN A 384 3.37 26.83 9.12
C ASN A 384 3.45 27.34 10.55
N ILE A 385 2.89 28.53 10.84
CA ILE A 385 2.84 29.09 12.20
C ILE A 385 2.06 28.18 13.15
N ILE A 386 0.89 27.70 12.72
CA ILE A 386 0.07 26.79 13.52
C ILE A 386 0.80 25.45 13.73
N ALA A 387 1.42 24.90 12.67
CA ALA A 387 2.14 23.65 12.78
C ALA A 387 3.36 23.75 13.71
N GLU A 388 4.10 24.87 13.67
CA GLU A 388 5.20 25.16 14.57
C GLU A 388 4.71 25.18 16.03
N ALA A 389 3.66 25.96 16.34
CA ALA A 389 3.11 26.05 17.70
C ALA A 389 2.67 24.68 18.27
N ILE A 390 2.05 23.83 17.44
CA ILE A 390 1.65 22.47 17.85
C ILE A 390 2.85 21.58 18.10
N ASN A 391 3.87 21.66 17.23
CA ASN A 391 5.06 20.84 17.37
C ASN A 391 5.93 21.28 18.56
N ASP A 392 5.98 22.57 18.87
CA ASP A 392 6.63 23.12 20.06
C ASP A 392 5.91 22.60 21.32
N LYS A 393 4.56 22.63 21.33
CA LYS A 393 3.77 22.06 22.43
C LYS A 393 4.12 20.59 22.70
N ARG A 394 4.34 19.79 21.64
CA ARG A 394 4.75 18.37 21.74
C ARG A 394 6.14 18.20 22.36
N ILE A 395 7.04 19.15 22.12
CA ILE A 395 8.38 19.13 22.72
C ILE A 395 8.28 19.50 24.21
N ASP A 396 7.47 20.50 24.54
CA ASP A 396 7.33 21.03 25.89
C ASP A 396 6.52 20.11 26.83
N GLN A 397 5.49 19.45 26.31
CA GLN A 397 4.61 18.57 27.08
C GLN A 397 4.74 17.12 26.61
N SER A 398 5.38 16.29 27.42
CA SER A 398 5.60 14.88 27.09
C SER A 398 4.31 14.13 26.80
N ASP A 399 3.20 14.49 27.43
CA ASP A 399 1.91 13.80 27.31
C ASP A 399 1.10 14.26 26.09
N PHE A 400 1.50 15.37 25.44
CA PHE A 400 0.90 15.81 24.19
C PHE A 400 1.51 15.03 23.02
N LYS A 401 0.71 14.15 22.39
CA LYS A 401 1.21 13.18 21.40
C LYS A 401 0.83 13.50 19.96
N TRP A 402 0.54 14.75 19.63
CA TRP A 402 0.14 15.15 18.28
C TRP A 402 1.28 15.87 17.55
N THR A 403 1.45 15.55 16.27
CA THR A 403 2.42 16.22 15.39
C THR A 403 1.66 16.94 14.29
N ALA A 404 2.05 18.17 13.97
CA ALA A 404 1.46 18.92 12.86
C ALA A 404 2.40 18.99 11.65
N LYS A 405 1.83 18.91 10.45
CA LYS A 405 2.54 19.08 9.17
C LYS A 405 1.70 19.93 8.21
N VAL A 406 2.37 20.60 7.29
CA VAL A 406 1.74 21.34 6.19
C VAL A 406 1.89 20.52 4.91
N TRP A 407 0.77 20.17 4.28
CA TRP A 407 0.70 19.44 3.01
C TRP A 407 0.14 20.37 1.95
N GLY A 408 1.00 21.15 1.30
CA GLY A 408 0.58 22.22 0.39
C GLY A 408 -0.26 23.27 1.13
N SER A 409 -1.55 23.37 0.80
CA SER A 409 -2.49 24.30 1.43
C SER A 409 -3.31 23.67 2.56
N ARG A 410 -2.92 22.47 3.05
CA ARG A 410 -3.59 21.77 4.15
C ARG A 410 -2.74 21.75 5.41
N LEU A 411 -3.38 21.93 6.56
CA LEU A 411 -2.82 21.53 7.85
C LEU A 411 -3.24 20.08 8.15
N ALA A 412 -2.29 19.24 8.55
CA ALA A 412 -2.52 17.86 8.96
C ALA A 412 -1.98 17.60 10.37
N LEU A 413 -2.82 17.09 11.25
CA LEU A 413 -2.50 16.72 12.63
C LEU A 413 -2.50 15.20 12.74
N ILE A 414 -1.34 14.65 13.12
CA ILE A 414 -1.07 13.22 13.10
C ILE A 414 -0.92 12.72 14.55
N PRO A 415 -1.75 11.76 15.00
CA PRO A 415 -1.63 11.17 16.33
C PRO A 415 -0.39 10.25 16.43
N GLY A 416 0.48 10.58 17.38
CA GLY A 416 1.76 9.90 17.64
C GLY A 416 1.69 8.76 18.66
N ALA A 417 0.59 8.64 19.41
CA ALA A 417 0.40 7.60 20.43
C ALA A 417 -1.04 7.03 20.39
N ASP A 418 -1.38 6.23 21.40
CA ASP A 418 -2.70 5.63 21.60
C ASP A 418 -3.08 4.54 20.60
N GLY A 419 -4.33 4.08 20.66
CA GLY A 419 -4.84 2.96 19.89
C GLY A 419 -4.95 3.25 18.40
N ASP A 420 -5.08 2.18 17.60
CA ASP A 420 -5.23 2.30 16.14
C ASP A 420 -6.47 3.12 15.74
N ASN A 421 -7.54 3.00 16.53
CA ASN A 421 -8.82 3.68 16.33
C ASN A 421 -8.90 5.06 16.99
N GLU A 422 -7.78 5.62 17.47
CA GLU A 422 -7.77 6.98 18.05
C GLU A 422 -8.24 8.00 17.01
N ILE A 423 -9.29 8.75 17.36
CA ILE A 423 -9.80 9.90 16.62
C ILE A 423 -9.76 11.06 17.60
N GLY A 424 -8.87 12.02 17.34
CA GLY A 424 -8.74 13.18 18.21
C GLY A 424 -9.91 14.15 18.10
N THR A 425 -9.93 15.12 19.01
CA THR A 425 -10.79 16.30 18.94
C THR A 425 -9.97 17.52 18.57
N LEU A 426 -10.62 18.46 17.89
CA LEU A 426 -10.07 19.75 17.50
C LEU A 426 -11.15 20.81 17.67
N GLU A 427 -10.79 21.91 18.31
CA GLU A 427 -11.60 23.11 18.46
C GLU A 427 -10.68 24.34 18.32
N THR A 428 -11.15 25.43 17.74
CA THR A 428 -10.47 26.73 17.81
C THR A 428 -11.32 27.74 18.56
N SER A 429 -10.67 28.64 19.28
CA SER A 429 -11.31 29.63 20.15
C SER A 429 -10.42 30.85 20.35
N GLY A 430 -10.84 31.74 21.25
CA GLY A 430 -10.18 33.03 21.47
C GLY A 430 -10.34 33.97 20.28
N GLY A 431 -9.75 35.16 20.33
CA GLY A 431 -9.97 36.19 19.30
C GLY A 431 -11.45 36.47 19.01
N GLY A 432 -11.84 36.39 17.74
CA GLY A 432 -13.21 36.48 17.24
C GLY A 432 -14.12 35.28 17.54
N GLY A 433 -13.58 34.19 18.10
CA GLY A 433 -14.34 33.01 18.55
C GLY A 433 -14.73 32.02 17.45
N THR A 434 -14.08 32.06 16.28
CA THR A 434 -14.38 31.14 15.17
C THR A 434 -13.86 29.73 15.47
N ASP A 435 -14.74 28.73 15.40
CA ASP A 435 -14.38 27.31 15.53
C ASP A 435 -14.22 26.63 14.16
N LEU A 436 -12.99 26.22 13.85
CA LEU A 436 -12.60 25.56 12.61
C LEU A 436 -12.89 24.06 12.61
N LYS A 437 -13.47 23.47 13.66
CA LYS A 437 -13.74 22.03 13.72
C LYS A 437 -14.38 21.47 12.46
N SER A 438 -15.39 22.15 11.90
CA SER A 438 -16.05 21.71 10.66
C SER A 438 -15.19 21.77 9.40
N TYR A 439 -14.02 22.43 9.47
CA TYR A 439 -13.09 22.59 8.34
C TYR A 439 -12.14 21.40 8.21
N PHE A 440 -12.14 20.51 9.20
CA PHE A 440 -11.26 19.36 9.25
C PHE A 440 -12.04 18.05 9.10
N LEU A 441 -11.43 17.13 8.38
CA LEU A 441 -11.78 15.72 8.35
C LEU A 441 -11.12 15.03 9.54
N PHE A 442 -11.88 14.20 10.27
CA PHE A 442 -11.41 13.44 11.42
C PHE A 442 -11.39 11.96 11.11
N ASN A 443 -10.21 11.35 11.18
CA ASN A 443 -10.03 9.95 10.85
C ASN A 443 -9.15 9.25 11.88
N VAL A 444 -9.24 7.92 11.90
CA VAL A 444 -8.48 7.07 12.81
C VAL A 444 -6.99 7.22 12.60
N ARG A 445 -6.20 6.95 13.64
CA ARG A 445 -4.74 6.91 13.58
C ARG A 445 -4.22 5.92 12.54
N TYR A 446 -4.75 4.70 12.53
CA TYR A 446 -4.42 3.68 11.54
C TYR A 446 -5.68 2.94 11.09
N TYR A 447 -5.78 2.70 9.78
CA TYR A 447 -6.74 1.72 9.29
C TYR A 447 -6.31 0.31 9.67
N SER A 448 -7.27 -0.56 9.97
CA SER A 448 -7.02 -1.92 10.43
C SER A 448 -7.62 -2.93 9.48
N LEU A 449 -6.82 -3.91 9.04
CA LEU A 449 -7.36 -5.04 8.27
C LEU A 449 -8.24 -5.92 9.19
N GLY A 450 -9.37 -6.37 8.65
CA GLY A 450 -10.40 -7.12 9.37
C GLY A 450 -11.55 -6.24 9.87
N THR A 451 -12.16 -6.66 10.97
CA THR A 451 -13.34 -6.02 11.57
C THR A 451 -12.98 -5.16 12.80
N THR A 452 -11.71 -4.94 13.07
CA THR A 452 -11.23 -4.22 14.26
C THR A 452 -11.20 -2.71 14.08
N GLY A 453 -11.23 -2.24 12.83
CA GLY A 453 -11.24 -0.82 12.50
C GLY A 453 -12.60 -0.17 12.75
N THR A 454 -12.62 1.05 13.28
CA THR A 454 -13.89 1.78 13.58
C THR A 454 -14.04 3.14 12.90
N GLY A 455 -13.09 3.58 12.08
CA GLY A 455 -13.15 4.87 11.38
C GLY A 455 -14.24 4.97 10.29
N SER A 456 -14.80 6.16 10.09
CA SER A 456 -15.83 6.43 9.07
C SER A 456 -15.34 6.25 7.63
N TYR A 457 -14.03 6.38 7.41
CA TYR A 457 -13.37 6.31 6.11
C TYR A 457 -12.83 4.91 5.77
N GLN A 458 -13.29 3.89 6.50
CA GLN A 458 -13.11 2.50 6.12
C GLN A 458 -14.44 1.76 6.26
N ALA A 459 -14.66 0.78 5.39
CA ALA A 459 -15.68 -0.22 5.56
C ALA A 459 -15.03 -1.50 6.09
N ASN A 460 -15.66 -2.12 7.08
CA ASN A 460 -15.17 -3.37 7.67
C ASN A 460 -15.06 -4.45 6.60
N GLY A 461 -13.90 -5.08 6.51
CA GLY A 461 -13.69 -6.25 5.68
C GLY A 461 -13.80 -7.55 6.47
N ALA A 462 -13.40 -8.66 5.86
CA ALA A 462 -13.33 -9.95 6.52
C ALA A 462 -12.10 -10.06 7.44
N ASN A 463 -12.27 -10.68 8.61
CA ASN A 463 -11.13 -11.10 9.44
C ASN A 463 -10.38 -12.24 8.77
N GLY A 464 -9.05 -12.19 8.89
CA GLY A 464 -8.17 -13.29 8.56
C GLY A 464 -8.41 -14.48 9.49
N LYS A 465 -8.39 -15.68 8.91
CA LYS A 465 -8.64 -16.97 9.58
C LYS A 465 -7.55 -17.95 9.17
N ASP A 466 -6.95 -18.65 10.13
CA ASP A 466 -5.91 -19.66 9.86
C ASP A 466 -6.49 -20.89 9.14
N GLY A 467 -7.79 -21.11 9.29
CA GLY A 467 -8.52 -22.23 8.71
C GLY A 467 -8.42 -23.50 9.55
N ASP A 468 -9.32 -24.42 9.25
CA ASP A 468 -9.38 -25.74 9.88
C ASP A 468 -8.45 -26.72 9.17
N ALA A 469 -8.36 -27.93 9.70
CA ALA A 469 -7.58 -28.99 9.11
C ALA A 469 -8.02 -29.23 7.63
N PRO A 470 -7.06 -29.37 6.69
CA PRO A 470 -7.37 -29.50 5.26
C PRO A 470 -8.17 -30.77 4.98
N LYS A 471 -9.09 -30.74 4.01
CA LYS A 471 -9.86 -31.92 3.61
C LYS A 471 -9.30 -32.51 2.33
N GLN A 472 -9.90 -33.61 1.87
CA GLN A 472 -9.49 -34.30 0.65
C GLN A 472 -9.43 -33.37 -0.58
N LYS A 473 -10.31 -32.36 -0.64
CA LYS A 473 -10.30 -31.35 -1.71
C LYS A 473 -9.00 -30.53 -1.70
N GLU A 474 -8.59 -29.98 -0.56
CA GLU A 474 -7.40 -29.16 -0.46
C GLU A 474 -6.13 -29.95 -0.81
N TYR A 475 -6.04 -31.21 -0.40
CA TYR A 475 -4.93 -32.09 -0.81
C TYR A 475 -4.94 -32.39 -2.30
N LYS A 476 -6.11 -32.62 -2.90
CA LYS A 476 -6.22 -32.83 -4.34
C LYS A 476 -5.76 -31.60 -5.13
N ASP A 477 -6.23 -30.42 -4.74
CA ASP A 477 -5.83 -29.15 -5.37
C ASP A 477 -4.31 -28.95 -5.21
N ALA A 478 -3.75 -29.26 -4.04
CA ALA A 478 -2.31 -29.20 -3.81
C ALA A 478 -1.50 -30.12 -4.74
N PHE A 479 -1.96 -31.35 -4.99
CA PHE A 479 -1.32 -32.26 -5.94
C PHE A 479 -1.34 -31.71 -7.37
N GLU A 480 -2.45 -31.09 -7.79
CA GLU A 480 -2.55 -30.46 -9.12
C GLU A 480 -1.61 -29.25 -9.27
N ILE A 481 -1.42 -28.47 -8.19
CA ILE A 481 -0.49 -27.33 -8.17
C ILE A 481 0.95 -27.83 -8.22
N LEU A 482 1.30 -28.83 -7.40
CA LEU A 482 2.65 -29.41 -7.40
C LEU A 482 3.06 -29.92 -8.77
N ARG A 483 2.16 -30.59 -9.49
CA ARG A 483 2.41 -31.06 -10.87
C ARG A 483 2.75 -29.93 -11.86
N LYS A 484 2.24 -28.72 -11.63
CA LYS A 484 2.46 -27.57 -12.50
C LYS A 484 3.69 -26.77 -12.12
N GLU A 485 3.98 -26.67 -10.82
CA GLU A 485 4.95 -25.72 -10.28
C GLU A 485 6.25 -26.35 -9.77
N VAL A 486 6.23 -27.65 -9.45
CA VAL A 486 7.41 -28.38 -8.96
C VAL A 486 7.87 -29.37 -10.02
N ASP A 487 9.04 -29.11 -10.59
CA ASP A 487 9.63 -29.91 -11.66
C ASP A 487 10.01 -31.33 -11.19
N LEU A 488 10.56 -31.46 -9.98
CA LEU A 488 11.01 -32.74 -9.46
C LEU A 488 10.97 -32.81 -7.94
N PHE A 489 10.39 -33.90 -7.43
CA PHE A 489 10.53 -34.36 -6.05
C PHE A 489 10.53 -35.88 -5.97
N ASN A 490 11.14 -36.43 -4.92
CA ASN A 490 11.29 -37.88 -4.74
C ASN A 490 10.53 -38.39 -3.51
N LEU A 491 10.22 -37.52 -2.55
CA LEU A 491 9.53 -37.88 -1.31
C LEU A 491 8.31 -36.98 -1.13
N LEU A 492 7.17 -37.55 -0.80
CA LEU A 492 5.98 -36.83 -0.37
C LEU A 492 5.67 -37.17 1.09
N ILE A 493 5.50 -36.13 1.90
CA ILE A 493 5.13 -36.23 3.30
C ILE A 493 3.87 -35.38 3.51
N LEU A 494 2.88 -35.98 4.17
CA LEU A 494 1.65 -35.30 4.60
C LEU A 494 1.64 -35.26 6.14
N PRO A 495 2.27 -34.25 6.77
CA PRO A 495 2.27 -34.11 8.22
C PRO A 495 0.85 -34.04 8.76
N ARG A 496 0.68 -34.57 9.96
CA ARG A 496 -0.61 -34.59 10.64
C ARG A 496 -1.00 -33.20 11.14
N ASP A 497 -2.29 -32.89 11.06
CA ASP A 497 -2.91 -31.81 11.83
C ASP A 497 -3.58 -32.37 13.09
N GLU A 498 -3.57 -31.60 14.19
CA GLU A 498 -4.10 -32.02 15.50
C GLU A 498 -5.58 -32.42 15.41
N ASP A 499 -6.35 -31.67 14.62
CA ASP A 499 -7.80 -31.82 14.48
C ASP A 499 -8.22 -32.79 13.36
N HIS A 500 -7.27 -33.45 12.67
CA HIS A 500 -7.60 -34.43 11.63
C HIS A 500 -8.19 -35.71 12.22
N LYS A 501 -9.41 -36.05 11.81
CA LYS A 501 -10.01 -37.33 12.14
C LYS A 501 -9.25 -38.47 11.46
N LEU A 502 -9.10 -39.60 12.16
CA LEU A 502 -8.35 -40.75 11.64
C LEU A 502 -8.93 -41.28 10.31
N GLU A 503 -10.25 -41.29 10.17
CA GLU A 503 -10.94 -41.73 8.95
C GLU A 503 -10.62 -40.83 7.75
N GLU A 504 -10.68 -39.51 7.94
CA GLU A 504 -10.35 -38.52 6.91
C GLU A 504 -8.89 -38.68 6.50
N ARG A 505 -7.99 -38.84 7.46
CA ARG A 505 -6.57 -39.05 7.20
C ARG A 505 -6.28 -40.35 6.43
N ASN A 506 -6.92 -41.44 6.81
CA ASN A 506 -6.77 -42.72 6.10
C ASN A 506 -7.27 -42.65 4.66
N SER A 507 -8.28 -41.82 4.38
CA SER A 507 -8.79 -41.60 3.02
C SER A 507 -7.80 -40.86 2.11
N LEU A 508 -6.76 -40.20 2.66
CA LEU A 508 -5.76 -39.47 1.88
C LEU A 508 -4.69 -40.40 1.27
N TRP A 509 -4.41 -41.54 1.92
CA TRP A 509 -3.28 -42.40 1.52
C TRP A 509 -3.42 -43.01 0.14
N GLY A 510 -4.62 -43.46 -0.24
CA GLY A 510 -4.89 -43.98 -1.57
C GLY A 510 -4.56 -42.97 -2.67
N PRO A 511 -5.25 -41.81 -2.71
CA PRO A 511 -4.96 -40.73 -3.66
C PRO A 511 -3.51 -40.26 -3.66
N ALA A 512 -2.90 -40.09 -2.48
CA ALA A 512 -1.50 -39.67 -2.37
C ALA A 512 -0.53 -40.71 -2.96
N SER A 513 -0.79 -42.00 -2.78
CA SER A 513 0.05 -43.07 -3.34
C SER A 513 -0.04 -43.17 -4.86
N ILE A 514 -1.23 -42.92 -5.42
CA ILE A 514 -1.44 -42.84 -6.87
C ILE A 514 -0.68 -41.63 -7.44
N PHE A 515 -0.80 -40.47 -6.79
CA PHE A 515 -0.04 -39.29 -7.17
C PHE A 515 1.48 -39.53 -7.14
N CYS A 516 2.00 -40.15 -6.07
CA CYS A 516 3.41 -40.54 -5.99
C CYS A 516 3.83 -41.51 -7.10
N GLN A 517 2.99 -42.48 -7.48
CA GLN A 517 3.27 -43.38 -8.59
C GLN A 517 3.40 -42.63 -9.91
N GLU A 518 2.49 -41.69 -10.18
CA GLU A 518 2.48 -40.88 -11.41
C GLU A 518 3.72 -39.97 -11.50
N GLU A 519 4.10 -39.34 -10.39
CA GLU A 519 5.26 -38.45 -10.30
C GLU A 519 6.59 -39.18 -10.05
N ARG A 520 6.58 -40.52 -9.96
CA ARG A 520 7.75 -41.37 -9.60
C ARG A 520 8.40 -40.97 -8.27
N ALA A 521 7.59 -40.49 -7.34
CA ALA A 521 7.96 -40.16 -5.97
C ALA A 521 7.55 -41.28 -5.00
N PHE A 522 7.99 -41.16 -3.75
CA PHE A 522 7.72 -42.12 -2.70
C PHE A 522 6.94 -41.46 -1.55
N LEU A 523 5.79 -42.02 -1.19
CA LEU A 523 4.97 -41.54 -0.09
C LEU A 523 5.51 -42.07 1.25
N LEU A 524 5.77 -41.17 2.19
CA LEU A 524 6.07 -41.51 3.58
C LEU A 524 4.82 -41.29 4.45
N MET A 525 4.28 -42.38 4.95
CA MET A 525 3.08 -42.41 5.80
C MET A 525 3.49 -42.54 7.27
N ASP A 526 2.83 -41.79 8.16
CA ASP A 526 3.00 -42.05 9.58
C ASP A 526 2.25 -43.32 10.00
N ALA A 527 2.86 -44.10 10.88
CA ALA A 527 2.16 -45.20 11.54
C ALA A 527 0.92 -44.71 12.30
N PRO A 528 -0.19 -45.48 12.34
CA PRO A 528 -1.34 -45.20 13.20
C PRO A 528 -0.94 -44.98 14.67
N GLU A 529 -1.65 -44.09 15.39
CA GLU A 529 -1.37 -43.80 16.81
C GLU A 529 -1.54 -45.00 17.73
N THR A 530 -2.41 -45.91 17.36
CA THR A 530 -2.69 -47.12 18.12
C THR A 530 -1.51 -48.09 18.09
N TRP A 531 -0.54 -47.92 17.18
CA TRP A 531 0.66 -48.74 17.09
C TRP A 531 1.74 -48.24 18.06
N ASP A 532 1.57 -48.60 19.32
CA ASP A 532 2.50 -48.33 20.43
C ASP A 532 3.52 -49.46 20.68
N ALA A 533 3.37 -50.59 19.98
CA ALA A 533 4.23 -51.77 20.10
C ALA A 533 4.41 -52.46 18.75
N VAL A 534 5.56 -53.11 18.58
CA VAL A 534 5.89 -53.86 17.36
C VAL A 534 4.80 -54.88 17.02
N GLN A 535 4.22 -55.54 18.02
CA GLN A 535 3.16 -56.54 17.87
C GLN A 535 1.89 -55.97 17.24
N LYS A 536 1.55 -54.70 17.50
CA LYS A 536 0.40 -54.05 16.86
C LYS A 536 0.71 -53.70 15.41
N ALA A 537 1.92 -53.22 15.13
CA ALA A 537 2.36 -52.93 13.76
C ALA A 537 2.45 -54.18 12.88
N THR A 538 2.84 -55.33 13.45
CA THR A 538 2.96 -56.62 12.73
C THR A 538 1.71 -57.49 12.80
N ASN A 539 0.64 -57.05 13.47
CA ASN A 539 -0.61 -57.80 13.56
C ASN A 539 -1.19 -58.03 12.14
N PRO A 540 -1.53 -59.28 11.75
CA PRO A 540 -2.05 -59.57 10.42
C PRO A 540 -3.36 -58.86 10.06
N SER A 541 -4.20 -58.55 11.06
CA SER A 541 -5.52 -57.92 10.92
C SER A 541 -5.46 -56.40 11.11
N ASP A 542 -4.72 -55.94 12.12
CA ASP A 542 -4.73 -54.52 12.57
C ASP A 542 -3.41 -53.77 12.30
N GLY A 543 -2.39 -54.49 11.81
CA GLY A 543 -1.06 -53.96 11.49
C GLY A 543 -0.96 -53.47 10.05
N VAL A 544 0.25 -53.50 9.48
CA VAL A 544 0.54 -52.94 8.13
C VAL A 544 -0.40 -53.44 7.03
N ASN A 545 -0.93 -54.67 7.14
CA ASN A 545 -1.88 -55.20 6.16
C ASN A 545 -3.19 -54.40 6.07
N SER A 546 -3.64 -53.80 7.18
CA SER A 546 -4.85 -52.96 7.20
C SER A 546 -4.73 -51.69 6.36
N LEU A 547 -3.52 -51.20 6.11
CA LEU A 547 -3.24 -49.99 5.32
C LEU A 547 -3.07 -50.26 3.82
N ARG A 548 -2.98 -51.53 3.42
CA ARG A 548 -2.71 -51.94 2.03
C ARG A 548 -3.87 -51.77 1.04
N PRO A 549 -5.15 -51.91 1.42
CA PRO A 549 -6.25 -51.74 0.47
C PRO A 549 -6.26 -50.33 -0.15
N GLY A 550 -6.29 -50.25 -1.48
CA GLY A 550 -6.32 -48.97 -2.22
C GLY A 550 -4.99 -48.21 -2.29
N LEU A 551 -3.89 -48.77 -1.77
CA LEU A 551 -2.56 -48.16 -1.75
C LEU A 551 -1.65 -48.72 -2.86
N VAL A 552 -0.89 -47.85 -3.54
CA VAL A 552 0.20 -48.26 -4.43
C VAL A 552 1.42 -48.66 -3.60
N LYS A 553 1.50 -49.95 -3.28
CA LYS A 553 2.46 -50.50 -2.30
C LYS A 553 3.93 -50.23 -2.64
N ASP A 554 4.27 -50.23 -3.94
CA ASP A 554 5.65 -50.08 -4.40
C ASP A 554 6.15 -48.62 -4.34
N HIS A 555 5.28 -47.66 -4.00
CA HIS A 555 5.58 -46.23 -3.93
C HIS A 555 5.18 -45.64 -2.55
N SER A 556 5.09 -46.48 -1.53
CA SER A 556 4.65 -46.08 -0.19
C SER A 556 5.41 -46.85 0.90
N ALA A 557 5.80 -46.17 1.98
CA ALA A 557 6.26 -46.81 3.20
C ALA A 557 5.65 -46.16 4.44
N VAL A 558 5.54 -46.97 5.49
CA VAL A 558 5.11 -46.53 6.82
C VAL A 558 6.35 -46.31 7.69
N PHE A 559 6.43 -45.16 8.33
CA PHE A 559 7.49 -44.84 9.28
C PHE A 559 7.08 -45.21 10.72
N HIS A 560 7.81 -46.16 11.33
CA HIS A 560 7.60 -46.66 12.70
C HIS A 560 8.95 -47.06 13.34
N PRO A 561 9.20 -46.80 14.64
CA PRO A 561 8.31 -46.17 15.62
C PRO A 561 8.28 -44.63 15.49
N ARG A 562 7.21 -44.00 15.99
CA ARG A 562 7.17 -42.54 16.16
C ARG A 562 8.14 -42.16 17.29
N LEU A 563 9.27 -41.54 16.95
CA LEU A 563 10.17 -40.96 17.94
C LEU A 563 9.55 -39.66 18.49
N ILE A 564 9.05 -39.70 19.73
CA ILE A 564 8.62 -38.50 20.45
C ILE A 564 9.85 -37.94 21.17
N ILE A 565 10.41 -36.85 20.65
CA ILE A 565 11.43 -36.07 21.36
C ILE A 565 10.66 -35.16 22.32
N ARG A 566 10.64 -35.52 23.61
CA ARG A 566 10.09 -34.66 24.69
C ARG A 566 11.12 -33.63 25.12
#